data_AF-A0A969WPU3-F1
#
_entry.id   AF-A0A969WPU3-F1
#
_cell.length_a   1.000
_cell.length_b   1.000
_cell.length_c   1.000
_cell.angle_alpha   90.00
_cell.angle_beta   90.00
_cell.angle_gamma   90.00
#
_symmetry.space_group_name_H-M   'P 1'
#
loop_
_entity.id
_entity.type
_entity.pdbx_description
1 polymer ?
#
loop_
_entity_poly.entity_id
_entity_poly.type
_entity_poly.pdbx_seq_one_letter_code
_entity_poly.pdbx_strand_id
1 'polypeptide(L)'
;MKTTFYKPTKHKRLIISTLCLFLSLNSIAQWQGSGSEEDPYQIYTKADILAMTEAINSSAPSYLEGIHFALMNDIEEALTAEIGIGFKGYLHGRGYCINLELHDETYFNNTLFGNFWGYMDSITFNGNVSNFYALIGHNQYHGVLKYLTINLNVQGAYIETGNPGEYGFYCSIFTYNNDGIISHCINNSDINVLTPCKTVVIGVLTMGSMGEAHIIESCINNGNITVNCQPNTILWISIFQIYGNNMGSIINSINNGNIVINGIPEVFDLSCFAYAGSGTISNCINTGSIQAKGTDIFGTFVCESFGTISNCLNTGTIIGENIASAFAAKVYAHNDPEFAKSEIKNCLNIGYVSGNNKVGALFGEFINNESNPNGTASVKNNISLSKTSGYVLFGDTNEDIFLNPSLILENNFYDKQMVPQQSTAIGDIPGKAEGLLTTDMTGFALQEILGDGWSYAEGRYPIPLGLENDSVVIAAVTPIFLHAENENNYEHVDSVSKNFYVTT
;
A
#
# COMPACT_ATOMS: atom_id res chain seq x y z
N MET A 1 28.91 48.62 -52.76
CA MET A 1 27.56 49.22 -52.97
C MET A 1 26.81 48.29 -53.93
N LYS A 2 25.64 47.70 -53.66
CA LYS A 2 24.60 47.91 -52.65
C LYS A 2 24.07 46.55 -52.18
N THR A 3 23.97 46.38 -50.87
CA THR A 3 23.20 45.33 -50.19
C THR A 3 21.72 45.71 -50.21
N THR A 4 20.85 44.87 -50.79
CA THR A 4 19.40 45.02 -50.73
C THR A 4 18.86 44.21 -49.56
N PHE A 5 18.59 44.88 -48.44
CA PHE A 5 17.82 44.34 -47.32
C PHE A 5 16.36 44.16 -47.75
N TYR A 6 15.86 42.93 -47.75
CA TYR A 6 14.44 42.65 -47.86
C TYR A 6 13.78 42.92 -46.50
N LYS A 7 13.13 44.09 -46.34
CA LYS A 7 12.28 44.38 -45.17
C LYS A 7 10.99 43.55 -45.31
N PRO A 8 10.65 42.65 -44.37
CA PRO A 8 9.33 42.05 -44.37
C PRO A 8 8.31 43.13 -43.98
N THR A 9 7.39 43.42 -44.91
CA THR A 9 6.29 44.37 -44.73
C THR A 9 5.40 43.96 -43.56
N LYS A 10 5.02 44.93 -42.70
CA LYS A 10 4.15 44.76 -41.52
C LYS A 10 2.91 43.88 -41.77
N HIS A 11 2.37 43.85 -42.99
CA HIS A 11 1.25 43.00 -43.37
C HIS A 11 1.54 41.48 -43.33
N LYS A 12 2.77 41.03 -43.62
CA LYS A 12 3.10 39.59 -43.54
C LYS A 12 3.17 39.10 -42.09
N ARG A 13 3.65 39.94 -41.16
CA ARG A 13 3.63 39.60 -39.72
C ARG A 13 2.21 39.59 -39.15
N LEU A 14 1.35 40.54 -39.56
CA LEU A 14 -0.04 40.57 -39.13
C LEU A 14 -0.82 39.35 -39.66
N ILE A 15 -0.66 38.99 -40.93
CA ILE A 15 -1.31 37.82 -41.52
C ILE A 15 -0.83 36.52 -40.86
N ILE A 16 0.47 36.37 -40.57
CA ILE A 16 0.99 35.18 -39.88
C ILE A 16 0.49 35.11 -38.42
N SER A 17 0.43 36.24 -37.70
CA SER A 17 -0.12 36.26 -36.33
C SER A 17 -1.63 35.98 -36.30
N THR A 18 -2.39 36.48 -37.28
CA THR A 18 -3.83 36.21 -37.39
C THR A 18 -4.09 34.78 -37.85
N LEU A 19 -3.27 34.22 -38.74
CA LEU A 19 -3.38 32.81 -39.17
C LEU A 19 -3.01 31.83 -38.05
N CYS A 20 -2.00 32.15 -37.21
CA CYS A 20 -1.70 31.39 -35.99
C CYS A 20 -2.83 31.47 -34.97
N LEU A 21 -3.47 32.64 -34.80
CA LEU A 21 -4.66 32.79 -33.94
C LEU A 21 -5.87 31.99 -34.46
N PHE A 22 -6.08 31.94 -35.78
CA PHE A 22 -7.17 31.18 -36.39
C PHE A 22 -6.92 29.66 -36.38
N LEU A 23 -5.66 29.22 -36.48
CA LEU A 23 -5.29 27.81 -36.32
C LEU A 23 -5.41 27.35 -34.87
N SER A 24 -5.12 28.20 -33.88
CA SER A 24 -5.38 27.89 -32.47
C SER A 24 -6.87 27.94 -32.08
N LEU A 25 -7.71 28.69 -32.80
CA LEU A 25 -9.16 28.74 -32.57
C LEU A 25 -9.89 27.52 -33.16
N ASN A 26 -9.42 26.95 -34.28
CA ASN A 26 -10.04 25.76 -34.87
C ASN A 26 -9.81 24.48 -34.05
N SER A 27 -8.78 24.42 -33.21
CA SER A 27 -8.56 23.34 -32.24
C SER A 27 -9.43 23.44 -30.97
N ILE A 28 -10.10 24.58 -30.74
CA ILE A 28 -10.95 24.83 -29.55
C ILE A 28 -12.44 24.56 -29.84
N ALA A 29 -12.84 24.52 -31.12
CA ALA A 29 -14.24 24.33 -31.51
C ALA A 29 -14.77 22.90 -31.36
N GLN A 30 -13.97 21.96 -30.81
CA GLN A 30 -14.35 20.54 -30.73
C GLN A 30 -15.16 20.20 -29.48
N TRP A 31 -14.98 20.90 -28.37
CA TRP A 31 -15.66 20.61 -27.11
C TRP A 31 -16.57 21.75 -26.66
N GLN A 32 -17.65 21.41 -25.96
CA GLN A 32 -18.49 22.40 -25.29
C GLN A 32 -17.83 22.83 -23.98
N GLY A 33 -17.89 24.13 -23.66
CA GLY A 33 -17.20 24.74 -22.52
C GLY A 33 -15.97 25.56 -22.94
N SER A 34 -15.34 26.24 -22.00
CA SER A 34 -14.14 27.06 -22.20
C SER A 34 -12.84 26.37 -21.76
N GLY A 35 -12.96 25.23 -21.07
CA GLY A 35 -11.82 24.52 -20.49
C GLY A 35 -11.30 25.15 -19.19
N SER A 36 -12.04 26.10 -18.62
CA SER A 36 -11.74 26.70 -17.33
C SER A 36 -12.31 25.85 -16.18
N GLU A 37 -11.88 26.11 -14.94
CA GLU A 37 -12.41 25.41 -13.76
C GLU A 37 -13.93 25.58 -13.60
N GLU A 38 -14.45 26.80 -13.84
CA GLU A 38 -15.88 27.12 -13.74
C GLU A 38 -16.71 26.56 -14.90
N ASP A 39 -16.08 26.40 -16.08
CA ASP A 39 -16.72 25.96 -17.31
C ASP A 39 -15.79 24.99 -18.08
N PRO A 40 -15.64 23.76 -17.58
CA PRO A 40 -14.73 22.77 -18.14
C PRO A 40 -15.22 22.26 -19.50
N TYR A 41 -14.30 21.76 -20.32
CA TYR A 41 -14.66 21.06 -21.54
C TYR A 41 -15.44 19.78 -21.21
N GLN A 42 -16.59 19.63 -21.85
CA GLN A 42 -17.54 18.56 -21.56
C GLN A 42 -17.23 17.30 -22.39
N ILE A 43 -17.13 16.17 -21.70
CA ILE A 43 -16.86 14.84 -22.29
C ILE A 43 -18.12 14.00 -22.14
N TYR A 44 -18.73 13.61 -23.27
CA TYR A 44 -19.96 12.81 -23.29
C TYR A 44 -19.76 11.37 -23.76
N THR A 45 -18.73 11.13 -24.56
CA THR A 45 -18.57 9.89 -25.31
C THR A 45 -17.11 9.48 -25.39
N LYS A 46 -16.87 8.23 -25.78
CA LYS A 46 -15.53 7.76 -26.15
C LYS A 46 -14.88 8.63 -27.23
N ALA A 47 -15.65 9.14 -28.20
CA ALA A 47 -15.11 10.00 -29.24
C ALA A 47 -14.54 11.31 -28.68
N ASP A 48 -15.14 11.86 -27.61
CA ASP A 48 -14.62 13.05 -26.94
C ASP A 48 -13.31 12.75 -26.20
N ILE A 49 -13.18 11.56 -25.61
CA ILE A 49 -11.91 11.09 -25.02
C ILE A 49 -10.84 10.92 -26.08
N LEU A 50 -11.15 10.30 -27.22
CA LEU A 50 -10.20 10.12 -28.32
C LEU A 50 -9.75 11.46 -28.92
N ALA A 51 -10.63 12.45 -28.99
CA ALA A 51 -10.25 13.80 -29.33
C ALA A 51 -9.26 14.40 -28.32
N MET A 52 -9.51 14.17 -27.03
CA MET A 52 -8.62 14.63 -25.96
C MET A 52 -7.24 13.95 -26.10
N THR A 53 -7.23 12.66 -26.42
CA THR A 53 -6.01 11.87 -26.73
C THR A 53 -5.21 12.48 -27.87
N GLU A 54 -5.84 12.85 -28.98
CA GLU A 54 -5.16 13.50 -30.10
C GLU A 54 -4.54 14.85 -29.70
N ALA A 55 -5.22 15.62 -28.85
CA ALA A 55 -4.69 16.87 -28.32
C ALA A 55 -3.48 16.64 -27.39
N ILE A 56 -3.56 15.65 -26.49
CA ILE A 56 -2.47 15.26 -25.57
C ILE A 56 -1.22 14.87 -26.36
N ASN A 57 -1.38 14.05 -27.40
CA ASN A 57 -0.27 13.49 -28.18
C ASN A 57 0.23 14.43 -29.30
N SER A 58 -0.32 15.64 -29.42
CA SER A 58 0.15 16.64 -30.37
C SER A 58 1.52 17.21 -29.94
N SER A 59 2.23 17.87 -30.87
CA SER A 59 3.61 18.36 -30.63
C SER A 59 3.74 19.51 -29.61
N ALA A 60 2.66 19.89 -28.92
CA ALA A 60 2.63 20.90 -27.87
C ALA A 60 1.90 20.43 -26.58
N PRO A 61 2.42 19.40 -25.88
CA PRO A 61 1.75 18.79 -24.71
C PRO A 61 1.57 19.75 -23.52
N SER A 62 2.30 20.86 -23.46
CA SER A 62 2.10 21.93 -22.46
C SER A 62 0.80 22.72 -22.65
N TYR A 63 0.10 22.54 -23.78
CA TYR A 63 -1.14 23.28 -24.07
C TYR A 63 -2.29 22.91 -23.13
N LEU A 64 -2.29 21.69 -22.56
CA LEU A 64 -3.34 21.21 -21.66
C LEU A 64 -3.09 21.56 -20.19
N GLU A 65 -1.98 22.22 -19.88
CA GLU A 65 -1.70 22.68 -18.52
C GLU A 65 -2.74 23.72 -18.09
N GLY A 66 -3.43 23.47 -16.98
CA GLY A 66 -4.51 24.34 -16.50
C GLY A 66 -5.85 24.17 -17.23
N ILE A 67 -5.98 23.22 -18.16
CA ILE A 67 -7.24 22.96 -18.87
C ILE A 67 -8.05 21.91 -18.11
N HIS A 68 -9.33 22.19 -17.91
CA HIS A 68 -10.28 21.32 -17.21
C HIS A 68 -11.22 20.60 -18.19
N PHE A 69 -11.37 19.31 -17.97
CA PHE A 69 -12.32 18.42 -18.63
C PHE A 69 -13.27 17.84 -17.58
N ALA A 70 -14.54 17.63 -17.93
CA ALA A 70 -15.52 17.02 -17.06
C ALA A 70 -16.35 15.97 -17.80
N LEU A 71 -16.48 14.78 -17.20
CA LEU A 71 -17.44 13.79 -17.65
C LEU A 71 -18.87 14.29 -17.40
N MET A 72 -19.74 14.06 -18.37
CA MET A 72 -21.15 14.45 -18.32
C MET A 72 -22.11 13.25 -18.23
N ASN A 73 -21.59 12.04 -18.41
CA ASN A 73 -22.27 10.76 -18.33
C ASN A 73 -21.22 9.63 -18.27
N ASP A 74 -21.69 8.42 -17.99
CA ASP A 74 -20.87 7.21 -18.10
C ASP A 74 -20.40 7.01 -19.54
N ILE A 75 -19.12 6.66 -19.69
CA ILE A 75 -18.50 6.30 -20.95
C ILE A 75 -18.62 4.79 -21.14
N GLU A 76 -19.78 4.39 -21.67
CA GLU A 76 -20.16 2.98 -21.82
C GLU A 76 -19.31 2.23 -22.85
N GLU A 77 -18.96 2.88 -23.96
CA GLU A 77 -18.10 2.28 -24.97
C GLU A 77 -16.66 2.20 -24.46
N ALA A 78 -16.14 0.98 -24.35
CA ALA A 78 -14.85 0.73 -23.72
C ALA A 78 -13.68 1.41 -24.45
N LEU A 79 -12.76 1.94 -23.67
CA LEU A 79 -11.44 2.37 -24.13
C LEU A 79 -10.53 1.15 -24.26
N THR A 80 -9.89 1.02 -25.41
CA THR A 80 -9.08 -0.16 -25.77
C THR A 80 -7.60 0.16 -25.95
N ALA A 81 -7.19 1.40 -25.66
CA ALA A 81 -5.83 1.89 -25.84
C ALA A 81 -5.54 3.05 -24.89
N GLU A 82 -4.25 3.36 -24.75
CA GLU A 82 -3.74 4.50 -23.99
C GLU A 82 -4.37 5.83 -24.45
N ILE A 83 -4.75 6.68 -23.48
CA ILE A 83 -5.26 8.04 -23.73
C ILE A 83 -4.12 9.01 -24.04
N GLY A 84 -2.94 8.84 -23.46
CA GLY A 84 -1.78 9.63 -23.87
C GLY A 84 -0.54 9.46 -23.00
N ILE A 85 0.60 9.76 -23.62
CA ILE A 85 1.93 9.57 -23.03
C ILE A 85 2.27 10.56 -21.92
N GLY A 86 1.49 11.65 -21.78
CA GLY A 86 1.75 12.75 -20.87
C GLY A 86 0.57 13.69 -20.64
N PHE A 87 -0.15 13.54 -19.53
CA PHE A 87 -1.29 14.41 -19.18
C PHE A 87 -0.94 15.43 -18.10
N LYS A 88 -1.34 16.70 -18.31
CA LYS A 88 -1.08 17.83 -17.40
C LYS A 88 -2.33 18.65 -17.06
N GLY A 89 -3.50 18.23 -17.54
CA GLY A 89 -4.77 18.92 -17.31
C GLY A 89 -5.48 18.43 -16.06
N TYR A 90 -6.77 18.76 -15.97
CA TYR A 90 -7.68 18.33 -14.92
C TYR A 90 -8.79 17.50 -15.55
N LEU A 91 -8.99 16.27 -15.08
CA LEU A 91 -10.08 15.40 -15.52
C LEU A 91 -11.02 15.10 -14.36
N HIS A 92 -12.20 15.71 -14.41
CA HIS A 92 -13.22 15.59 -13.38
C HIS A 92 -14.26 14.54 -13.76
N GLY A 93 -14.30 13.45 -13.01
CA GLY A 93 -15.24 12.35 -13.23
C GLY A 93 -16.67 12.63 -12.81
N ARG A 94 -16.87 13.51 -11.82
CA ARG A 94 -18.20 13.87 -11.26
C ARG A 94 -19.03 12.64 -10.82
N GLY A 95 -18.38 11.53 -10.51
CA GLY A 95 -19.00 10.26 -10.11
C GLY A 95 -19.35 9.33 -11.27
N TYR A 96 -19.04 9.70 -12.52
CA TYR A 96 -19.29 8.86 -13.69
C TYR A 96 -18.22 7.78 -13.90
N CYS A 97 -18.57 6.81 -14.73
CA CYS A 97 -17.75 5.65 -15.04
C CYS A 97 -17.05 5.76 -16.40
N ILE A 98 -15.89 5.10 -16.51
CA ILE A 98 -15.22 4.82 -17.78
C ILE A 98 -14.97 3.31 -17.88
N ASN A 99 -15.45 2.69 -18.96
CA ASN A 99 -15.21 1.28 -19.23
C ASN A 99 -13.86 1.09 -19.97
N LEU A 100 -13.08 0.09 -19.56
CA LEU A 100 -11.75 -0.25 -20.11
C LEU A 100 -11.74 -1.70 -20.61
N GLU A 101 -11.16 -1.94 -21.79
CA GLU A 101 -10.91 -3.27 -22.36
C GLU A 101 -9.49 -3.28 -22.96
N LEU A 102 -8.48 -3.33 -22.08
CA LEU A 102 -7.06 -3.24 -22.43
C LEU A 102 -6.43 -4.63 -22.52
N HIS A 103 -6.04 -5.02 -23.73
CA HIS A 103 -5.60 -6.39 -24.07
C HIS A 103 -4.42 -6.47 -25.03
N ASP A 104 -3.58 -5.43 -25.09
CA ASP A 104 -2.39 -5.42 -25.94
C ASP A 104 -1.40 -6.53 -25.52
N GLU A 105 -0.74 -7.13 -26.51
CA GLU A 105 0.32 -8.13 -26.29
C GLU A 105 1.57 -7.48 -25.66
N THR A 106 1.83 -6.22 -26.00
CA THR A 106 2.86 -5.39 -25.38
C THR A 106 2.29 -4.80 -24.09
N TYR A 107 2.64 -5.39 -22.95
CA TYR A 107 2.03 -5.03 -21.66
C TYR A 107 2.12 -3.54 -21.32
N PHE A 108 3.21 -2.86 -21.67
CA PHE A 108 3.37 -1.42 -21.44
C PHE A 108 2.29 -0.55 -22.12
N ASN A 109 1.64 -1.07 -23.16
CA ASN A 109 0.53 -0.39 -23.84
C ASN A 109 -0.79 -0.52 -23.08
N ASN A 110 -0.89 -1.47 -22.12
CA ASN A 110 -2.07 -1.64 -21.26
C ASN A 110 -2.00 -0.68 -20.07
N THR A 111 -1.98 0.61 -20.38
CA THR A 111 -2.08 1.72 -19.44
C THR A 111 -3.01 2.79 -19.98
N LEU A 112 -3.66 3.56 -19.10
CA LEU A 112 -4.52 4.65 -19.54
C LEU A 112 -3.71 5.92 -19.82
N PHE A 113 -2.74 6.23 -18.96
CA PHE A 113 -1.81 7.35 -19.14
C PHE A 113 -0.38 6.91 -18.86
N GLY A 114 0.54 7.09 -19.81
CA GLY A 114 1.96 6.79 -19.60
C GLY A 114 2.59 7.64 -18.49
N ASN A 115 2.58 8.97 -18.63
CA ASN A 115 2.99 9.91 -17.58
C ASN A 115 1.87 10.85 -17.20
N PHE A 116 1.74 11.13 -15.90
CA PHE A 116 0.66 11.92 -15.35
C PHE A 116 1.20 12.98 -14.40
N TRP A 117 1.08 14.26 -14.78
CA TRP A 117 1.37 15.43 -13.93
C TRP A 117 0.10 16.21 -13.58
N GLY A 118 -1.05 15.74 -14.04
CA GLY A 118 -2.33 16.45 -13.93
C GLY A 118 -3.09 16.13 -12.65
N TYR A 119 -4.38 16.35 -12.70
CA TYR A 119 -5.32 16.05 -11.63
C TYR A 119 -6.46 15.17 -12.18
N MET A 120 -6.83 14.11 -11.47
CA MET A 120 -7.95 13.27 -11.82
C MET A 120 -8.75 12.91 -10.58
N ASP A 121 -10.07 13.10 -10.64
CA ASP A 121 -10.92 12.75 -9.51
C ASP A 121 -12.29 12.19 -9.82
N SER A 122 -12.85 11.46 -8.85
CA SER A 122 -14.25 11.03 -8.83
C SER A 122 -14.67 10.23 -10.08
N ILE A 123 -13.79 9.34 -10.57
CA ILE A 123 -14.08 8.44 -11.70
C ILE A 123 -14.11 6.99 -11.18
N THR A 124 -15.08 6.22 -11.66
CA THR A 124 -15.05 4.77 -11.53
C THR A 124 -14.55 4.13 -12.82
N PHE A 125 -13.52 3.28 -12.74
CA PHE A 125 -13.03 2.51 -13.88
C PHE A 125 -13.54 1.07 -13.78
N ASN A 126 -14.26 0.61 -14.79
CA ASN A 126 -14.77 -0.75 -14.88
C ASN A 126 -14.20 -1.46 -16.10
N GLY A 127 -14.29 -2.80 -16.13
CA GLY A 127 -14.06 -3.58 -17.34
C GLY A 127 -13.04 -4.70 -17.17
N ASN A 128 -12.58 -5.26 -18.28
CA ASN A 128 -11.65 -6.39 -18.27
C ASN A 128 -10.30 -5.96 -18.82
N VAL A 129 -9.22 -6.40 -18.17
CA VAL A 129 -7.87 -6.10 -18.63
C VAL A 129 -6.98 -7.34 -18.53
N SER A 130 -6.08 -7.50 -19.50
CA SER A 130 -5.08 -8.56 -19.51
C SER A 130 -3.71 -8.00 -19.85
N ASN A 131 -2.63 -8.61 -19.34
CA ASN A 131 -1.28 -8.03 -19.44
C ASN A 131 -1.25 -6.57 -18.93
N PHE A 132 -2.04 -6.29 -17.90
CA PHE A 132 -2.26 -4.94 -17.41
C PHE A 132 -1.02 -4.41 -16.69
N TYR A 133 -0.53 -3.26 -17.12
CA TYR A 133 0.65 -2.65 -16.54
C TYR A 133 0.28 -1.81 -15.32
N ALA A 134 -0.56 -0.79 -15.52
CA ALA A 134 -1.11 0.09 -14.50
C ALA A 134 -2.16 1.00 -15.14
N LEU A 135 -3.13 1.52 -14.37
CA LEU A 135 -4.01 2.58 -14.88
C LEU A 135 -3.18 3.79 -15.33
N ILE A 136 -2.18 4.16 -14.52
CA ILE A 136 -1.22 5.21 -14.80
C ILE A 136 0.19 4.62 -14.76
N GLY A 137 1.00 4.78 -15.80
CA GLY A 137 2.39 4.34 -15.77
C GLY A 137 3.17 5.08 -14.67
N HIS A 138 3.27 6.41 -14.79
CA HIS A 138 4.04 7.23 -13.87
C HIS A 138 3.20 8.40 -13.37
N ASN A 139 2.77 8.35 -12.11
CA ASN A 139 2.22 9.53 -11.42
C ASN A 139 3.38 10.39 -10.92
N GLN A 140 3.58 11.54 -11.55
CA GLN A 140 4.74 12.40 -11.34
C GLN A 140 4.53 13.32 -10.13
N TYR A 141 5.55 14.08 -9.71
CA TYR A 141 5.52 14.92 -8.50
C TYR A 141 4.33 15.89 -8.35
N HIS A 142 3.73 16.33 -9.46
CA HIS A 142 2.52 17.19 -9.44
C HIS A 142 1.21 16.44 -9.68
N GLY A 143 1.28 15.14 -9.96
CA GLY A 143 0.16 14.31 -10.28
C GLY A 143 -0.68 13.96 -9.05
N VAL A 144 -1.99 14.17 -9.16
CA VAL A 144 -2.95 13.92 -8.09
C VAL A 144 -4.07 13.00 -8.58
N LEU A 145 -4.21 11.85 -7.93
CA LEU A 145 -5.28 10.89 -8.13
C LEU A 145 -6.18 10.90 -6.89
N LYS A 146 -7.46 11.22 -7.03
CA LYS A 146 -8.35 11.41 -5.88
C LYS A 146 -9.74 10.80 -6.07
N TYR A 147 -10.28 10.10 -5.07
CA TYR A 147 -11.65 9.53 -5.16
C TYR A 147 -11.87 8.63 -6.39
N LEU A 148 -10.83 7.92 -6.80
CA LEU A 148 -10.93 6.98 -7.93
C LEU A 148 -11.34 5.60 -7.40
N THR A 149 -12.27 4.94 -8.08
CA THR A 149 -12.70 3.57 -7.77
C THR A 149 -12.35 2.65 -8.93
N ILE A 150 -11.64 1.56 -8.68
CA ILE A 150 -11.21 0.62 -9.72
C ILE A 150 -11.89 -0.73 -9.52
N ASN A 151 -12.72 -1.11 -10.50
CA ASN A 151 -13.48 -2.35 -10.56
C ASN A 151 -13.11 -3.13 -11.83
N LEU A 152 -11.82 -3.45 -11.97
CA LEU A 152 -11.29 -4.18 -13.10
C LEU A 152 -11.24 -5.68 -12.81
N ASN A 153 -11.50 -6.48 -13.83
CA ASN A 153 -11.17 -7.89 -13.83
C ASN A 153 -9.77 -8.05 -14.42
N VAL A 154 -8.76 -8.20 -13.56
CA VAL A 154 -7.35 -8.27 -13.98
C VAL A 154 -6.92 -9.71 -14.15
N GLN A 155 -6.70 -10.10 -15.39
CA GLN A 155 -6.15 -11.41 -15.73
C GLN A 155 -4.66 -11.30 -16.01
N GLY A 156 -3.85 -11.84 -15.11
CA GLY A 156 -2.41 -11.90 -15.28
C GLY A 156 -2.02 -12.99 -16.28
N ALA A 157 -1.32 -12.59 -17.34
CA ALA A 157 -0.77 -13.48 -18.35
C ALA A 157 0.73 -13.28 -18.54
N TYR A 158 1.35 -14.20 -19.27
CA TYR A 158 2.78 -14.28 -19.51
C TYR A 158 3.30 -13.08 -20.32
N ILE A 159 4.38 -12.46 -19.86
CA ILE A 159 5.03 -11.33 -20.55
C ILE A 159 6.46 -11.72 -20.94
N GLU A 160 6.76 -11.59 -22.23
CA GLU A 160 8.13 -11.63 -22.75
C GLU A 160 8.75 -10.24 -22.53
N THR A 161 9.69 -10.15 -21.59
CA THR A 161 10.51 -8.93 -21.50
C THR A 161 11.52 -8.99 -22.64
N GLY A 162 11.85 -7.86 -23.27
CA GLY A 162 12.64 -7.79 -24.52
C GLY A 162 14.06 -8.38 -24.48
N ASN A 163 14.46 -9.03 -23.37
CA ASN A 163 15.64 -9.88 -23.26
C ASN A 163 15.26 -11.36 -23.44
N PRO A 164 15.88 -12.08 -24.40
CA PRO A 164 15.69 -13.53 -24.52
C PRO A 164 16.05 -14.23 -23.20
N GLY A 165 15.05 -14.75 -22.48
CA GLY A 165 15.23 -15.53 -21.24
C GLY A 165 14.79 -14.88 -19.93
N GLU A 166 14.30 -13.63 -19.96
CA GLU A 166 13.66 -12.97 -18.82
C GLU A 166 12.16 -12.82 -19.08
N TYR A 167 11.34 -13.58 -18.35
CA TYR A 167 9.89 -13.63 -18.52
C TYR A 167 9.23 -13.28 -17.20
N GLY A 168 8.46 -12.19 -17.12
CA GLY A 168 7.90 -11.78 -15.83
C GLY A 168 6.65 -10.91 -15.90
N PHE A 169 5.72 -11.13 -14.97
CA PHE A 169 4.48 -10.37 -14.86
C PHE A 169 4.66 -9.17 -13.92
N TYR A 170 4.40 -7.96 -14.41
CA TYR A 170 4.45 -6.73 -13.63
C TYR A 170 3.10 -6.04 -13.71
N CYS A 171 2.44 -5.88 -12.56
CA CYS A 171 1.11 -5.29 -12.52
C CYS A 171 0.96 -4.36 -11.33
N SER A 172 0.42 -3.17 -11.61
CA SER A 172 -0.21 -2.31 -10.64
C SER A 172 -1.67 -2.05 -11.03
N ILE A 173 -2.54 -1.77 -10.06
CA ILE A 173 -3.90 -1.31 -10.38
C ILE A 173 -3.90 0.18 -10.68
N PHE A 174 -3.32 0.99 -9.78
CA PHE A 174 -3.34 2.45 -9.92
C PHE A 174 -2.12 2.98 -10.67
N THR A 175 -0.92 2.82 -10.11
CA THR A 175 0.28 3.47 -10.62
C THR A 175 1.46 2.50 -10.70
N TYR A 176 2.20 2.44 -11.80
CA TYR A 176 3.44 1.68 -11.77
C TYR A 176 4.48 2.40 -10.91
N ASN A 177 4.69 3.70 -11.14
CA ASN A 177 5.47 4.58 -10.27
C ASN A 177 4.64 5.74 -9.73
N ASN A 178 4.89 6.12 -8.48
CA ASN A 178 4.26 7.26 -7.84
C ASN A 178 5.27 8.18 -7.14
N ASP A 179 5.39 9.39 -7.65
CA ASP A 179 6.09 10.52 -7.03
C ASP A 179 5.09 11.61 -6.56
N GLY A 180 3.79 11.44 -6.83
CA GLY A 180 2.71 12.37 -6.51
C GLY A 180 1.80 11.88 -5.36
N ILE A 181 0.52 12.25 -5.44
CA ILE A 181 -0.48 11.95 -4.40
C ILE A 181 -1.53 10.98 -4.95
N ILE A 182 -1.77 9.89 -4.20
CA ILE A 182 -2.92 9.00 -4.36
C ILE A 182 -3.75 9.11 -3.08
N SER A 183 -4.99 9.60 -3.17
CA SER A 183 -5.79 9.80 -1.95
C SER A 183 -7.26 9.45 -2.11
N HIS A 184 -7.84 8.84 -1.08
CA HIS A 184 -9.26 8.45 -1.05
C HIS A 184 -9.66 7.50 -2.20
N CYS A 185 -8.71 6.70 -2.68
CA CYS A 185 -8.93 5.79 -3.80
C CYS A 185 -9.27 4.36 -3.31
N ILE A 186 -10.09 3.66 -4.08
CA ILE A 186 -10.59 2.32 -3.74
C ILE A 186 -10.23 1.33 -4.85
N ASN A 187 -9.53 0.26 -4.52
CA ASN A 187 -9.41 -0.92 -5.38
C ASN A 187 -10.45 -1.98 -4.98
N ASN A 188 -11.30 -2.39 -5.91
CA ASN A 188 -12.14 -3.59 -5.78
C ASN A 188 -11.74 -4.70 -6.75
N SER A 189 -10.64 -4.51 -7.49
CA SER A 189 -10.17 -5.42 -8.54
C SER A 189 -9.37 -6.56 -7.93
N ASP A 190 -9.80 -7.79 -8.19
CA ASP A 190 -8.99 -8.96 -7.93
C ASP A 190 -7.88 -9.10 -8.98
N ILE A 191 -6.71 -9.57 -8.54
CA ILE A 191 -5.58 -9.90 -9.41
C ILE A 191 -5.36 -11.40 -9.38
N ASN A 192 -5.53 -12.04 -10.54
CA ASN A 192 -5.34 -13.49 -10.68
C ASN A 192 -4.21 -13.78 -11.67
N VAL A 193 -3.11 -14.37 -11.19
CA VAL A 193 -1.97 -14.78 -12.01
C VAL A 193 -2.01 -16.30 -12.21
N LEU A 194 -2.18 -16.72 -13.46
CA LEU A 194 -2.46 -18.12 -13.82
C LEU A 194 -1.30 -18.84 -14.54
N THR A 195 -0.26 -18.11 -14.97
CA THR A 195 0.77 -18.62 -15.91
C THR A 195 2.16 -18.73 -15.28
N PRO A 196 3.02 -19.65 -15.78
CA PRO A 196 4.39 -19.79 -15.29
C PRO A 196 5.23 -18.59 -15.75
N CYS A 197 5.32 -17.57 -14.90
CA CYS A 197 6.24 -16.45 -15.06
C CYS A 197 7.48 -16.73 -14.19
N LYS A 198 8.68 -16.42 -14.69
CA LYS A 198 9.91 -16.54 -13.89
C LYS A 198 9.95 -15.48 -12.80
N THR A 199 9.39 -14.29 -13.07
CA THR A 199 9.28 -13.20 -12.11
C THR A 199 7.84 -12.70 -12.05
N VAL A 200 7.33 -12.42 -10.86
CA VAL A 200 5.99 -11.83 -10.66
C VAL A 200 6.13 -10.70 -9.66
N VAL A 201 5.68 -9.51 -10.06
CA VAL A 201 5.73 -8.29 -9.25
C VAL A 201 4.36 -7.65 -9.26
N ILE A 202 3.75 -7.51 -8.08
CA ILE A 202 2.39 -6.97 -7.94
C ILE A 202 2.40 -5.83 -6.93
N GLY A 203 2.03 -4.63 -7.39
CA GLY A 203 1.94 -3.40 -6.61
C GLY A 203 0.56 -2.77 -6.75
N VAL A 204 -0.44 -3.03 -5.89
CA VAL A 204 -1.83 -2.61 -6.18
C VAL A 204 -1.98 -1.09 -6.33
N LEU A 205 -1.55 -0.30 -5.36
CA LEU A 205 -1.59 1.17 -5.44
C LEU A 205 -0.36 1.71 -6.18
N THR A 206 0.84 1.32 -5.74
CA THR A 206 2.07 1.59 -6.50
C THR A 206 3.04 0.43 -6.50
N MET A 207 3.77 0.24 -7.61
CA MET A 207 4.89 -0.70 -7.70
C MET A 207 6.22 -0.02 -7.33
N GLY A 208 6.39 1.26 -7.63
CA GLY A 208 7.62 2.01 -7.38
C GLY A 208 7.38 3.44 -6.90
N SER A 209 8.39 4.00 -6.25
CA SER A 209 8.54 5.42 -5.96
C SER A 209 10.02 5.79 -6.10
N MET A 210 10.30 6.94 -6.72
CA MET A 210 11.67 7.42 -6.90
C MET A 210 11.88 8.87 -6.40
N GLY A 211 10.93 9.42 -5.64
CA GLY A 211 10.96 10.82 -5.16
C GLY A 211 10.72 11.00 -3.66
N GLU A 212 11.21 12.11 -3.10
CA GLU A 212 11.31 12.38 -1.66
C GLU A 212 9.98 12.66 -0.92
N ALA A 213 8.80 12.56 -1.55
CA ALA A 213 7.54 12.95 -0.88
C ALA A 213 6.25 12.38 -1.48
N HIS A 214 6.23 11.14 -1.98
CA HIS A 214 4.97 10.55 -2.45
C HIS A 214 4.02 10.22 -1.28
N ILE A 215 2.72 10.39 -1.50
CA ILE A 215 1.71 10.17 -0.45
C ILE A 215 0.66 9.19 -0.96
N ILE A 216 0.38 8.18 -0.13
CA ILE A 216 -0.81 7.32 -0.24
C ILE A 216 -1.64 7.52 1.00
N GLU A 217 -2.82 8.12 0.86
CA GLU A 217 -3.65 8.52 2.00
C GLU A 217 -5.09 8.05 1.85
N SER A 218 -5.68 7.51 2.92
CA SER A 218 -7.10 7.17 2.97
C SER A 218 -7.52 6.21 1.84
N CYS A 219 -6.61 5.33 1.40
CA CYS A 219 -6.87 4.40 0.31
C CYS A 219 -7.30 3.04 0.84
N ILE A 220 -8.19 2.37 0.11
CA ILE A 220 -8.76 1.07 0.50
C ILE A 220 -8.50 0.04 -0.59
N ASN A 221 -7.91 -1.09 -0.22
CA ASN A 221 -7.85 -2.28 -1.06
C ASN A 221 -8.85 -3.34 -0.58
N ASN A 222 -9.84 -3.66 -1.41
CA ASN A 222 -10.76 -4.77 -1.23
C ASN A 222 -10.43 -5.98 -2.12
N GLY A 223 -9.63 -5.76 -3.17
CA GLY A 223 -9.26 -6.78 -4.14
C GLY A 223 -8.31 -7.84 -3.57
N ASN A 224 -8.57 -9.10 -3.89
CA ASN A 224 -7.73 -10.23 -3.53
C ASN A 224 -6.62 -10.43 -4.56
N ILE A 225 -5.51 -11.03 -4.12
CA ILE A 225 -4.41 -11.44 -4.99
C ILE A 225 -4.28 -12.96 -4.91
N THR A 226 -4.40 -13.62 -6.05
CA THR A 226 -4.12 -15.06 -6.17
C THR A 226 -3.01 -15.29 -7.19
N VAL A 227 -1.94 -15.94 -6.77
CA VAL A 227 -0.82 -16.30 -7.65
C VAL A 227 -0.62 -17.81 -7.63
N ASN A 228 -0.64 -18.42 -8.82
CA ASN A 228 -0.27 -19.83 -9.00
C ASN A 228 1.16 -19.90 -9.53
N CYS A 229 2.12 -20.15 -8.65
CA CYS A 229 3.56 -20.10 -8.98
C CYS A 229 4.17 -21.49 -9.19
N GLN A 230 5.26 -21.53 -9.95
CA GLN A 230 6.11 -22.71 -10.14
C GLN A 230 7.35 -22.63 -9.23
N PRO A 231 8.05 -23.75 -8.96
CA PRO A 231 9.24 -23.81 -8.09
C PRO A 231 10.37 -22.81 -8.39
N ASN A 232 10.48 -22.32 -9.62
CA ASN A 232 11.52 -21.38 -10.07
C ASN A 232 11.01 -19.93 -10.22
N THR A 233 9.88 -19.62 -9.58
CA THR A 233 9.27 -18.27 -9.64
C THR A 233 9.92 -17.37 -8.60
N ILE A 234 10.28 -16.16 -8.98
CA ILE A 234 10.63 -15.06 -8.08
C ILE A 234 9.38 -14.21 -7.89
N LEU A 235 8.98 -13.95 -6.66
CA LEU A 235 7.74 -13.26 -6.33
C LEU A 235 7.99 -12.08 -5.39
N TRP A 236 7.50 -10.90 -5.77
CA TRP A 236 7.45 -9.73 -4.91
C TRP A 236 6.04 -9.14 -4.92
N ILE A 237 5.42 -9.05 -3.76
CA ILE A 237 4.07 -8.49 -3.62
C ILE A 237 4.07 -7.40 -2.56
N SER A 238 3.50 -6.25 -2.92
CA SER A 238 3.02 -5.26 -1.96
C SER A 238 1.71 -4.66 -2.44
N ILE A 239 0.76 -4.41 -1.55
CA ILE A 239 -0.51 -3.79 -1.96
C ILE A 239 -0.30 -2.29 -2.11
N PHE A 240 0.30 -1.62 -1.12
CA PHE A 240 0.45 -0.17 -1.19
C PHE A 240 1.73 0.27 -1.91
N GLN A 241 2.90 -0.34 -1.66
CA GLN A 241 4.17 0.07 -2.26
C GLN A 241 5.24 -1.04 -2.27
N ILE A 242 5.90 -1.31 -3.40
CA ILE A 242 7.06 -2.23 -3.45
C ILE A 242 8.38 -1.45 -3.36
N TYR A 243 8.83 -0.80 -4.43
CA TYR A 243 10.16 -0.19 -4.45
C TYR A 243 10.14 1.28 -4.01
N GLY A 244 11.12 1.69 -3.19
CA GLY A 244 11.35 3.10 -2.87
C GLY A 244 12.58 3.30 -2.01
N ASN A 245 13.56 4.06 -2.51
CA ASN A 245 14.76 4.39 -1.73
C ASN A 245 14.53 5.56 -0.77
N ASN A 246 13.42 6.33 -0.85
CA ASN A 246 13.16 7.51 -0.01
C ASN A 246 11.66 7.76 0.35
N MET A 247 11.42 8.09 1.62
CA MET A 247 10.49 9.08 2.26
C MET A 247 8.98 9.16 1.96
N GLY A 248 8.34 8.17 1.33
CA GLY A 248 6.87 8.18 1.18
C GLY A 248 6.07 8.04 2.48
N SER A 249 4.81 8.44 2.48
CA SER A 249 3.89 8.18 3.59
C SER A 249 2.66 7.37 3.16
N ILE A 250 2.34 6.31 3.90
CA ILE A 250 1.12 5.53 3.78
C ILE A 250 0.27 5.77 5.03
N ILE A 251 -0.83 6.49 4.88
CA ILE A 251 -1.59 7.04 6.01
C ILE A 251 -3.07 6.66 5.89
N ASN A 252 -3.72 6.34 7.01
CA ASN A 252 -5.17 6.12 7.10
C ASN A 252 -5.70 5.07 6.09
N SER A 253 -4.85 4.10 5.71
CA SER A 253 -5.15 3.19 4.60
C SER A 253 -5.48 1.78 5.08
N ILE A 254 -6.37 1.11 4.35
CA ILE A 254 -6.96 -0.17 4.77
C ILE A 254 -6.74 -1.23 3.71
N ASN A 255 -6.20 -2.38 4.12
CA ASN A 255 -6.24 -3.60 3.32
C ASN A 255 -7.29 -4.57 3.87
N ASN A 256 -8.31 -4.86 3.06
CA ASN A 256 -9.29 -5.93 3.27
C ASN A 256 -9.02 -7.16 2.39
N GLY A 257 -8.23 -6.99 1.32
CA GLY A 257 -7.96 -8.04 0.34
C GLY A 257 -7.10 -9.17 0.90
N ASN A 258 -7.47 -10.41 0.57
CA ASN A 258 -6.68 -11.59 0.91
C ASN A 258 -5.58 -11.82 -0.12
N ILE A 259 -4.50 -12.47 0.31
CA ILE A 259 -3.44 -12.93 -0.60
C ILE A 259 -3.27 -14.43 -0.46
N VAL A 260 -3.31 -15.15 -1.58
CA VAL A 260 -3.14 -16.61 -1.62
C VAL A 260 -2.10 -16.98 -2.67
N ILE A 261 -1.04 -17.65 -2.22
CA ILE A 261 0.02 -18.17 -3.08
C ILE A 261 -0.08 -19.69 -3.14
N ASN A 262 -0.32 -20.19 -4.35
CA ASN A 262 -0.41 -21.61 -4.65
C ASN A 262 0.90 -22.06 -5.31
N GLY A 263 1.68 -22.86 -4.58
CA GLY A 263 3.01 -23.30 -4.97
C GLY A 263 4.08 -22.87 -3.96
N ILE A 264 5.33 -23.19 -4.25
CA ILE A 264 6.49 -22.74 -3.46
C ILE A 264 7.41 -22.03 -4.45
N PRO A 265 7.52 -20.70 -4.43
CA PRO A 265 8.47 -19.95 -5.27
C PRO A 265 9.94 -20.21 -4.86
N GLU A 266 10.88 -19.82 -5.71
CA GLU A 266 12.33 -19.89 -5.43
C GLU A 266 12.77 -18.76 -4.50
N VAL A 267 12.24 -17.56 -4.73
CA VAL A 267 12.45 -16.36 -3.91
C VAL A 267 11.10 -15.69 -3.72
N PHE A 268 10.77 -15.34 -2.49
CA PHE A 268 9.48 -14.71 -2.23
C PHE A 268 9.46 -13.80 -1.01
N ASP A 269 9.22 -12.52 -1.29
CA ASP A 269 8.92 -11.55 -0.26
C ASP A 269 7.53 -10.92 -0.44
N LEU A 270 6.89 -10.63 0.69
CA LEU A 270 5.53 -10.10 0.71
C LEU A 270 5.31 -9.07 1.81
N SER A 271 4.65 -7.98 1.44
CA SER A 271 3.99 -7.08 2.38
C SER A 271 2.57 -6.76 1.90
N CYS A 272 1.73 -6.22 2.78
CA CYS A 272 0.53 -5.51 2.36
C CYS A 272 0.84 -4.03 2.16
N PHE A 273 1.65 -3.39 3.00
CA PHE A 273 1.83 -1.94 2.90
C PHE A 273 3.11 -1.55 2.16
N ALA A 274 4.28 -1.98 2.61
CA ALA A 274 5.55 -1.58 2.00
C ALA A 274 6.54 -2.75 1.91
N TYR A 275 7.30 -2.89 0.83
CA TYR A 275 8.40 -3.86 0.83
C TYR A 275 9.59 -3.35 1.67
N ALA A 276 10.24 -2.27 1.24
CA ALA A 276 11.25 -1.57 2.03
C ALA A 276 10.71 -0.16 2.38
N GLY A 277 10.66 0.16 3.67
CA GLY A 277 10.02 1.39 4.15
C GLY A 277 10.98 2.25 4.97
N SER A 278 11.49 3.34 4.38
CA SER A 278 12.22 4.41 5.08
C SER A 278 11.35 5.61 5.47
N GLY A 279 10.07 5.59 5.08
CA GLY A 279 9.08 6.62 5.36
C GLY A 279 8.17 6.32 6.55
N THR A 280 6.91 6.77 6.50
CA THR A 280 5.93 6.58 7.58
C THR A 280 4.75 5.72 7.12
N ILE A 281 4.40 4.71 7.91
CA ILE A 281 3.15 3.96 7.80
C ILE A 281 2.34 4.23 9.07
N SER A 282 1.20 4.90 8.97
CA SER A 282 0.46 5.33 10.15
C SER A 282 -1.05 5.23 10.03
N ASN A 283 -1.71 4.85 11.13
CA ASN A 283 -3.16 4.70 11.23
C ASN A 283 -3.73 3.74 10.17
N CYS A 284 -3.00 2.67 9.88
CA CYS A 284 -3.35 1.73 8.83
C CYS A 284 -3.90 0.42 9.41
N ILE A 285 -4.83 -0.21 8.70
CA ILE A 285 -5.50 -1.44 9.13
C ILE A 285 -5.30 -2.54 8.09
N ASN A 286 -4.81 -3.71 8.53
CA ASN A 286 -4.90 -4.94 7.76
C ASN A 286 -5.97 -5.87 8.36
N THR A 287 -7.00 -6.19 7.57
CA THR A 287 -7.99 -7.22 7.88
C THR A 287 -7.87 -8.45 6.97
N GLY A 288 -7.22 -8.30 5.82
CA GLY A 288 -6.98 -9.36 4.85
C GLY A 288 -6.14 -10.50 5.42
N SER A 289 -6.55 -11.74 5.14
CA SER A 289 -5.78 -12.94 5.50
C SER A 289 -4.82 -13.32 4.37
N ILE A 290 -3.61 -13.72 4.77
CA ILE A 290 -2.50 -13.93 3.86
C ILE A 290 -1.94 -15.34 4.04
N GLN A 291 -2.01 -16.12 2.97
CA GLN A 291 -1.47 -17.47 2.89
C GLN A 291 -0.31 -17.49 1.90
N ALA A 292 0.90 -17.34 2.43
CA ALA A 292 2.11 -17.10 1.69
C ALA A 292 3.19 -18.14 2.08
N LYS A 293 2.93 -19.41 1.73
CA LYS A 293 3.91 -20.49 1.90
C LYS A 293 5.12 -20.24 1.00
N GLY A 294 6.30 -20.65 1.43
CA GLY A 294 7.57 -20.42 0.74
C GLY A 294 8.09 -18.98 0.83
N THR A 295 7.54 -18.14 1.71
CA THR A 295 8.07 -16.78 1.92
C THR A 295 9.42 -16.81 2.62
N ASP A 296 10.37 -16.07 2.06
CA ASP A 296 11.65 -15.77 2.70
C ASP A 296 11.46 -14.67 3.75
N ILE A 297 10.75 -13.60 3.39
CA ILE A 297 10.53 -12.43 4.24
C ILE A 297 9.07 -11.98 4.11
N PHE A 298 8.36 -11.94 5.24
CA PHE A 298 6.98 -11.46 5.28
C PHE A 298 6.73 -10.59 6.51
N GLY A 299 6.52 -9.29 6.27
CA GLY A 299 5.95 -8.38 7.26
C GLY A 299 4.73 -7.66 6.68
N THR A 300 3.60 -7.78 7.36
CA THR A 300 2.32 -7.27 6.82
C THR A 300 2.35 -5.78 6.54
N PHE A 301 2.97 -4.98 7.40
CA PHE A 301 3.15 -3.56 7.12
C PHE A 301 4.47 -3.26 6.40
N VAL A 302 5.56 -3.96 6.75
CA VAL A 302 6.81 -3.81 6.02
C VAL A 302 7.69 -5.06 6.02
N CYS A 303 8.33 -5.41 4.90
CA CYS A 303 9.36 -6.46 4.93
C CYS A 303 10.63 -5.94 5.64
N GLU A 304 11.15 -4.80 5.19
CA GLU A 304 12.37 -4.19 5.70
C GLU A 304 12.12 -2.78 6.23
N SER A 305 12.11 -2.64 7.56
CA SER A 305 11.84 -1.38 8.23
C SER A 305 13.12 -0.56 8.40
N PHE A 306 13.11 0.61 7.77
CA PHE A 306 14.07 1.72 7.93
C PHE A 306 13.34 3.02 8.34
N GLY A 307 12.09 2.92 8.80
CA GLY A 307 11.19 4.06 9.01
C GLY A 307 10.21 3.82 10.15
N THR A 308 9.15 4.63 10.22
CA THR A 308 8.19 4.58 11.33
C THR A 308 6.90 3.85 10.94
N ILE A 309 6.52 2.86 11.74
CA ILE A 309 5.20 2.22 11.75
C ILE A 309 4.49 2.65 13.03
N SER A 310 3.33 3.29 12.92
CA SER A 310 2.63 3.77 14.11
C SER A 310 1.12 3.71 14.05
N ASN A 311 0.50 3.43 15.19
CA ASN A 311 -0.95 3.40 15.34
C ASN A 311 -1.63 2.42 14.34
N CYS A 312 -0.99 1.30 14.04
CA CYS A 312 -1.48 0.35 13.05
C CYS A 312 -2.13 -0.86 13.70
N LEU A 313 -3.10 -1.47 13.02
CA LEU A 313 -3.80 -2.67 13.46
C LEU A 313 -3.69 -3.80 12.44
N ASN A 314 -3.30 -5.00 12.91
CA ASN A 314 -3.51 -6.23 12.16
C ASN A 314 -4.57 -7.11 12.83
N THR A 315 -5.65 -7.44 12.11
CA THR A 315 -6.62 -8.49 12.49
C THR A 315 -6.56 -9.69 11.55
N GLY A 316 -5.90 -9.58 10.41
CA GLY A 316 -5.77 -10.65 9.42
C GLY A 316 -4.87 -11.79 9.89
N THR A 317 -5.18 -13.02 9.45
CA THR A 317 -4.31 -14.18 9.70
C THR A 317 -3.14 -14.19 8.73
N ILE A 318 -1.94 -14.41 9.25
CA ILE A 318 -0.69 -14.34 8.52
C ILE A 318 -0.01 -15.70 8.56
N ILE A 319 0.21 -16.30 7.40
CA ILE A 319 0.93 -17.57 7.26
C ILE A 319 2.09 -17.35 6.29
N GLY A 320 3.28 -17.14 6.84
CA GLY A 320 4.55 -17.12 6.12
C GLY A 320 5.37 -18.40 6.37
N GLU A 321 6.65 -18.39 5.97
CA GLU A 321 7.55 -19.54 6.14
C GLU A 321 8.84 -19.20 6.89
N ASN A 322 9.78 -18.42 6.36
CA ASN A 322 11.06 -18.20 7.04
C ASN A 322 10.98 -17.09 8.10
N ILE A 323 10.83 -15.83 7.69
CA ILE A 323 10.65 -14.68 8.60
C ILE A 323 9.22 -14.15 8.45
N ALA A 324 8.43 -14.15 9.53
CA ALA A 324 7.02 -13.75 9.48
C ALA A 324 6.63 -12.82 10.65
N SER A 325 5.97 -11.70 10.34
CA SER A 325 5.48 -10.75 11.35
C SER A 325 4.21 -9.99 10.93
N ALA A 326 3.41 -9.59 11.92
CA ALA A 326 2.25 -8.73 11.71
C ALA A 326 2.62 -7.27 11.47
N PHE A 327 3.84 -6.83 11.76
CA PHE A 327 4.29 -5.47 11.44
C PHE A 327 5.51 -5.46 10.54
N ALA A 328 6.71 -5.70 11.08
CA ALA A 328 7.95 -5.65 10.32
C ALA A 328 8.63 -7.02 10.26
N ALA A 329 8.98 -7.55 9.08
CA ALA A 329 9.76 -8.79 9.07
C ALA A 329 11.16 -8.56 9.65
N LYS A 330 11.84 -7.53 9.15
CA LYS A 330 13.15 -7.08 9.61
C LYS A 330 13.11 -5.64 10.10
N VAL A 331 13.74 -5.38 11.23
CA VAL A 331 13.92 -4.03 11.78
C VAL A 331 15.40 -3.69 11.80
N TYR A 332 15.77 -2.63 11.10
CA TYR A 332 17.17 -2.22 10.95
C TYR A 332 17.54 -1.12 11.95
N ALA A 333 18.66 -1.28 12.65
CA ALA A 333 19.30 -0.18 13.34
C ALA A 333 20.09 0.67 12.35
N HIS A 334 19.76 1.95 12.27
CA HIS A 334 20.48 2.94 11.47
C HIS A 334 20.44 4.31 12.15
N ASN A 335 21.29 5.21 11.70
CA ASN A 335 21.33 6.61 12.11
C ASN A 335 21.37 7.55 10.88
N ASP A 336 21.02 7.02 9.72
CA ASP A 336 20.99 7.78 8.48
C ASP A 336 20.00 8.94 8.63
N PRO A 337 20.46 10.21 8.50
CA PRO A 337 19.58 11.36 8.62
C PRO A 337 18.57 11.48 7.47
N GLU A 338 18.77 10.77 6.35
CA GLU A 338 17.82 10.73 5.23
C GLU A 338 16.61 9.84 5.52
N PHE A 339 16.70 8.95 6.52
CA PHE A 339 15.64 8.02 6.88
C PHE A 339 15.03 8.37 8.23
N ALA A 340 13.71 8.19 8.36
CA ALA A 340 13.08 8.21 9.67
C ALA A 340 13.69 7.09 10.54
N LYS A 341 13.88 7.32 11.84
CA LYS A 341 14.35 6.23 12.71
C LYS A 341 13.40 5.03 12.60
N SER A 342 13.96 3.83 12.42
CA SER A 342 13.23 2.57 12.55
C SER A 342 12.46 2.50 13.87
N GLU A 343 11.15 2.68 13.80
CA GLU A 343 10.29 2.75 14.97
C GLU A 343 8.98 2.00 14.74
N ILE A 344 8.62 1.10 15.65
CA ILE A 344 7.29 0.46 15.70
C ILE A 344 6.63 0.90 17.00
N LYS A 345 5.53 1.65 16.92
CA LYS A 345 4.87 2.17 18.12
C LYS A 345 3.35 2.19 18.06
N ASN A 346 2.72 2.00 19.21
CA ASN A 346 1.26 2.08 19.35
C ASN A 346 0.53 1.13 18.40
N CYS A 347 1.15 0.00 18.07
CA CYS A 347 0.61 -0.96 17.14
C CYS A 347 -0.09 -2.10 17.87
N LEU A 348 -1.16 -2.61 17.29
CA LEU A 348 -1.99 -3.67 17.86
C LEU A 348 -2.09 -4.87 16.91
N ASN A 349 -1.65 -6.05 17.35
CA ASN A 349 -1.89 -7.29 16.62
C ASN A 349 -2.93 -8.16 17.31
N ILE A 350 -3.91 -8.62 16.55
CA ILE A 350 -4.96 -9.56 16.98
C ILE A 350 -5.02 -10.78 16.05
N GLY A 351 -4.45 -10.66 14.84
CA GLY A 351 -4.31 -11.75 13.89
C GLY A 351 -3.28 -12.80 14.31
N TYR A 352 -3.56 -14.06 14.01
CA TYR A 352 -2.61 -15.16 14.19
C TYR A 352 -1.44 -15.03 13.21
N VAL A 353 -0.20 -15.20 13.69
CA VAL A 353 1.02 -15.13 12.86
C VAL A 353 1.76 -16.47 12.88
N SER A 354 1.98 -17.06 11.72
CA SER A 354 2.64 -18.36 11.57
C SER A 354 3.81 -18.31 10.61
N GLY A 355 4.84 -19.09 10.94
CA GLY A 355 6.03 -19.39 10.16
C GLY A 355 6.88 -20.47 10.85
N ASN A 356 8.08 -20.72 10.34
CA ASN A 356 8.94 -21.83 10.72
C ASN A 356 10.24 -21.41 11.43
N ASN A 357 10.75 -20.19 11.22
CA ASN A 357 12.06 -19.78 11.76
C ASN A 357 11.97 -18.57 12.68
N LYS A 358 11.80 -17.35 12.15
CA LYS A 358 11.77 -16.11 12.94
C LYS A 358 10.38 -15.48 12.91
N VAL A 359 9.59 -15.75 13.95
CA VAL A 359 8.15 -15.41 13.97
C VAL A 359 7.77 -14.66 15.23
N GLY A 360 7.30 -13.42 15.06
CA GLY A 360 6.84 -12.56 16.15
C GLY A 360 5.79 -11.56 15.67
N ALA A 361 4.89 -11.14 16.56
CA ALA A 361 3.83 -10.20 16.17
C ALA A 361 4.38 -8.84 15.74
N LEU A 362 5.40 -8.32 16.42
CA LEU A 362 5.94 -6.97 16.19
C LEU A 362 7.08 -6.96 15.19
N PHE A 363 8.05 -7.87 15.38
CA PHE A 363 9.04 -8.13 14.34
C PHE A 363 9.53 -9.57 14.29
N GLY A 364 10.07 -9.98 13.15
CA GLY A 364 10.71 -11.28 12.96
C GLY A 364 12.20 -11.27 13.32
N GLU A 365 12.97 -10.33 12.76
CA GLU A 365 14.43 -10.26 12.93
C GLU A 365 14.90 -8.83 13.18
N PHE A 366 15.89 -8.68 14.06
CA PHE A 366 16.59 -7.41 14.26
C PHE A 366 17.93 -7.41 13.52
N ILE A 367 18.19 -6.37 12.74
CA ILE A 367 19.43 -6.21 11.99
C ILE A 367 20.24 -5.06 12.57
N ASN A 368 21.34 -5.42 13.23
CA ASN A 368 22.36 -4.46 13.62
C ASN A 368 23.36 -4.32 12.48
N ASN A 369 23.34 -3.19 11.77
CA ASN A 369 24.30 -2.97 10.70
C ASN A 369 25.64 -2.55 11.31
N GLU A 370 26.64 -3.44 11.34
CA GLU A 370 27.97 -3.16 11.89
C GLU A 370 28.67 -1.96 11.21
N SER A 371 28.30 -1.65 9.97
CA SER A 371 28.78 -0.45 9.27
C SER A 371 28.19 0.86 9.82
N ASN A 372 27.17 0.76 10.68
CA ASN A 372 26.51 1.86 11.35
C ASN A 372 26.49 1.66 12.89
N PRO A 373 27.64 1.84 13.58
CA PRO A 373 27.79 1.47 14.99
C PRO A 373 26.98 2.34 15.96
N ASN A 374 26.39 3.45 15.50
CA ASN A 374 25.54 4.34 16.29
C ASN A 374 24.06 4.26 15.87
N GLY A 375 23.72 3.31 14.99
CA GLY A 375 22.35 3.10 14.56
C GLY A 375 21.46 2.62 15.71
N THR A 376 20.21 3.05 15.71
CA THR A 376 19.22 2.58 16.69
C THR A 376 17.89 2.28 16.03
N ALA A 377 17.18 1.29 16.55
CA ALA A 377 15.78 1.04 16.27
C ALA A 377 15.00 1.05 17.60
N SER A 378 13.71 1.35 17.56
CA SER A 378 12.85 1.33 18.74
C SER A 378 11.53 0.60 18.50
N VAL A 379 11.12 -0.23 19.45
CA VAL A 379 9.82 -0.91 19.43
C VAL A 379 9.16 -0.64 20.77
N LYS A 380 8.10 0.17 20.77
CA LYS A 380 7.53 0.69 22.01
C LYS A 380 6.02 0.80 22.05
N ASN A 381 5.44 0.63 23.25
CA ASN A 381 4.01 0.86 23.49
C ASN A 381 3.12 0.04 22.55
N ASN A 382 3.43 -1.23 22.31
CA ASN A 382 2.68 -2.09 21.39
C ASN A 382 1.94 -3.20 22.13
N ILE A 383 0.86 -3.71 21.54
CA ILE A 383 0.07 -4.80 22.12
C ILE A 383 -0.07 -5.95 21.10
N SER A 384 0.10 -7.19 21.55
CA SER A 384 -0.33 -8.39 20.80
C SER A 384 -1.31 -9.21 21.63
N LEU A 385 -2.48 -9.51 21.07
CA LEU A 385 -3.53 -10.31 21.70
C LEU A 385 -3.67 -11.70 21.06
N SER A 386 -2.74 -12.06 20.18
CA SER A 386 -2.82 -13.28 19.38
C SER A 386 -1.62 -14.18 19.54
N LYS A 387 -1.88 -15.46 19.28
CA LYS A 387 -0.86 -16.50 19.23
C LYS A 387 0.05 -16.28 18.02
N THR A 388 1.31 -16.69 18.16
CA THR A 388 2.22 -16.86 17.01
C THR A 388 2.74 -18.31 16.96
N SER A 389 3.39 -18.75 15.88
CA SER A 389 4.10 -20.05 15.88
C SER A 389 5.48 -19.99 16.55
N GLY A 390 6.04 -18.78 16.73
CA GLY A 390 7.31 -18.52 17.42
C GLY A 390 7.09 -17.90 18.79
N TYR A 391 7.50 -16.63 18.95
CA TYR A 391 7.33 -15.86 20.18
C TYR A 391 6.23 -14.82 20.02
N VAL A 392 5.57 -14.42 21.12
CA VAL A 392 4.38 -13.57 21.01
C VAL A 392 4.71 -12.20 20.43
N LEU A 393 5.82 -11.60 20.83
CA LEU A 393 6.18 -10.24 20.44
C LEU A 393 7.31 -10.22 19.39
N PHE A 394 8.45 -10.85 19.70
CA PHE A 394 9.69 -10.71 18.92
C PHE A 394 10.22 -12.06 18.46
N GLY A 395 10.26 -12.25 17.13
CA GLY A 395 10.57 -13.53 16.51
C GLY A 395 12.05 -13.90 16.46
N ASP A 396 12.94 -12.99 16.84
CA ASP A 396 14.37 -13.25 16.71
C ASP A 396 14.83 -14.27 17.75
N THR A 397 15.59 -15.24 17.28
CA THR A 397 16.07 -16.38 18.08
C THR A 397 17.44 -16.12 18.69
N ASN A 398 18.12 -15.04 18.31
CA ASN A 398 19.40 -14.66 18.91
C ASN A 398 19.17 -13.90 20.24
N GLU A 399 19.37 -14.58 21.36
CA GLU A 399 19.18 -14.01 22.71
C GLU A 399 19.97 -12.71 22.97
N ASP A 400 21.16 -12.56 22.38
CA ASP A 400 22.04 -11.41 22.61
C ASP A 400 21.44 -10.10 22.08
N ILE A 401 20.49 -10.14 21.15
CA ILE A 401 19.87 -8.92 20.61
C ILE A 401 19.09 -8.15 21.68
N PHE A 402 18.54 -8.86 22.68
CA PHE A 402 17.69 -8.24 23.71
C PHE A 402 18.51 -7.49 24.77
N LEU A 403 19.84 -7.65 24.72
CA LEU A 403 20.81 -6.90 25.50
C LEU A 403 21.51 -5.81 24.66
N ASN A 404 21.25 -5.77 23.35
CA ASN A 404 21.89 -4.84 22.44
C ASN A 404 21.34 -3.40 22.64
N PRO A 405 22.20 -2.40 22.94
CA PRO A 405 21.75 -1.02 23.16
C PRO A 405 21.19 -0.33 21.90
N SER A 406 21.47 -0.85 20.71
CA SER A 406 20.89 -0.36 19.45
C SER A 406 19.42 -0.72 19.29
N LEU A 407 18.92 -1.70 20.05
CA LEU A 407 17.51 -2.07 20.07
C LEU A 407 16.84 -1.55 21.34
N ILE A 408 16.05 -0.49 21.20
CA ILE A 408 15.32 0.14 22.31
C ILE A 408 13.93 -0.51 22.40
N LEU A 409 13.67 -1.19 23.51
CA LEU A 409 12.40 -1.86 23.79
C LEU A 409 11.76 -1.25 25.01
N GLU A 410 10.48 -0.93 24.93
CA GLU A 410 9.73 -0.28 26.02
C GLU A 410 8.24 -0.63 25.93
N ASN A 411 7.63 -1.08 27.02
CA ASN A 411 6.17 -1.23 27.15
C ASN A 411 5.50 -2.01 25.99
N ASN A 412 6.08 -3.14 25.58
CA ASN A 412 5.43 -4.05 24.65
C ASN A 412 4.75 -5.16 25.44
N PHE A 413 3.45 -5.33 25.25
CA PHE A 413 2.64 -6.21 26.08
C PHE A 413 1.90 -7.26 25.27
N TYR A 414 1.65 -8.39 25.90
CA TYR A 414 0.69 -9.37 25.41
C TYR A 414 -0.16 -9.91 26.55
N ASP A 415 -1.34 -10.42 26.20
CA ASP A 415 -2.23 -11.02 27.18
C ASP A 415 -1.79 -12.46 27.47
N LYS A 416 -1.08 -12.67 28.59
CA LYS A 416 -0.57 -14.00 28.97
C LYS A 416 -1.66 -14.95 29.48
N GLN A 417 -2.82 -14.43 29.83
CA GLN A 417 -3.98 -15.25 30.22
C GLN A 417 -4.59 -15.91 28.98
N MET A 418 -4.53 -15.23 27.83
CA MET A 418 -5.05 -15.74 26.56
C MET A 418 -3.98 -16.43 25.70
N VAL A 419 -2.72 -16.01 25.82
CA VAL A 419 -1.60 -16.50 25.00
C VAL A 419 -0.50 -17.08 25.93
N PRO A 420 -0.40 -18.41 26.08
CA PRO A 420 0.53 -19.02 27.05
C PRO A 420 1.99 -19.06 26.59
N GLN A 421 2.32 -18.48 25.43
CA GLN A 421 3.69 -18.40 24.92
C GLN A 421 4.48 -17.28 25.60
N GLN A 422 5.80 -17.35 25.51
CA GLN A 422 6.71 -16.28 25.96
C GLN A 422 6.78 -15.16 24.92
N SER A 423 7.06 -13.93 25.38
CA SER A 423 7.22 -12.77 24.51
C SER A 423 8.43 -12.83 23.57
N THR A 424 9.55 -13.42 24.02
CA THR A 424 10.85 -13.46 23.32
C THR A 424 11.61 -14.77 23.57
N ALA A 425 12.76 -14.96 22.89
CA ALA A 425 13.65 -16.11 23.10
C ALA A 425 14.21 -16.25 24.52
N ILE A 426 14.33 -15.15 25.27
CA ILE A 426 14.79 -15.17 26.67
C ILE A 426 13.65 -15.09 27.69
N GLY A 427 12.40 -15.24 27.23
CA GLY A 427 11.21 -15.04 28.05
C GLY A 427 10.79 -13.58 28.15
N ASP A 428 10.03 -13.27 29.20
CA ASP A 428 9.56 -11.91 29.47
C ASP A 428 10.66 -11.02 30.05
N ILE A 429 10.68 -9.78 29.57
CA ILE A 429 11.63 -8.74 29.94
C ILE A 429 10.84 -7.58 30.55
N PRO A 430 10.86 -7.41 31.89
CA PRO A 430 10.05 -6.41 32.58
C PRO A 430 10.24 -4.98 32.04
N GLY A 431 9.13 -4.27 31.83
CA GLY A 431 9.07 -2.92 31.27
C GLY A 431 9.44 -2.82 29.78
N LYS A 432 9.79 -3.93 29.12
CA LYS A 432 10.22 -3.95 27.71
C LYS A 432 9.32 -4.81 26.85
N ALA A 433 9.11 -6.06 27.24
CA ALA A 433 8.38 -7.09 26.51
C ALA A 433 7.86 -8.13 27.49
N GLU A 434 6.62 -8.01 27.95
CA GLU A 434 6.13 -8.89 29.02
C GLU A 434 4.64 -9.20 28.93
N GLY A 435 4.27 -10.33 29.53
CA GLY A 435 2.90 -10.79 29.62
C GLY A 435 2.16 -10.17 30.80
N LEU A 436 1.01 -9.56 30.53
CA LEU A 436 0.11 -9.00 31.52
C LEU A 436 -1.20 -9.79 31.56
N LEU A 437 -1.90 -9.77 32.70
CA LEU A 437 -3.23 -10.37 32.79
C LEU A 437 -4.23 -9.51 32.01
N THR A 438 -5.34 -10.11 31.57
CA THR A 438 -6.41 -9.40 30.85
C THR A 438 -6.89 -8.16 31.62
N THR A 439 -6.99 -8.25 32.94
CA THR A 439 -7.40 -7.12 33.81
C THR A 439 -6.39 -5.98 33.85
N ASP A 440 -5.11 -6.28 33.67
CA ASP A 440 -4.04 -5.28 33.67
C ASP A 440 -3.86 -4.63 32.29
N MET A 441 -4.56 -5.15 31.28
CA MET A 441 -4.51 -4.67 29.90
C MET A 441 -5.80 -4.03 29.42
N THR A 442 -6.87 -4.02 30.23
CA THR A 442 -8.19 -3.52 29.83
C THR A 442 -8.59 -2.26 30.59
N GLY A 443 -9.58 -1.54 30.07
CA GLY A 443 -10.03 -0.28 30.67
C GLY A 443 -8.96 0.80 30.58
N PHE A 444 -8.63 1.39 31.74
CA PHE A 444 -7.63 2.45 31.87
C PHE A 444 -6.30 1.98 32.47
N ALA A 445 -6.13 0.67 32.69
CA ALA A 445 -4.97 0.11 33.41
C ALA A 445 -3.62 0.50 32.81
N LEU A 446 -3.54 0.62 31.48
CA LEU A 446 -2.33 0.97 30.76
C LEU A 446 -2.20 2.46 30.41
N GLN A 447 -3.12 3.33 30.84
CA GLN A 447 -3.17 4.72 30.39
C GLN A 447 -1.91 5.52 30.73
N GLU A 448 -1.40 5.39 31.95
CA GLU A 448 -0.18 6.08 32.39
C GLU A 448 1.09 5.53 31.73
N ILE A 449 1.03 4.31 31.19
CA ILE A 449 2.17 3.58 30.61
C ILE A 449 2.25 3.81 29.09
N LEU A 450 1.15 3.57 28.38
CA LEU A 450 1.08 3.67 26.93
C LEU A 450 0.83 5.11 26.45
N GLY A 451 0.28 5.98 27.31
CA GLY A 451 0.10 7.41 27.06
C GLY A 451 -0.92 7.73 25.96
N ASP A 452 -0.76 8.89 25.33
CA ASP A 452 -1.75 9.48 24.42
C ASP A 452 -1.80 8.85 23.02
N GLY A 453 -0.94 7.86 22.74
CA GLY A 453 -0.96 7.10 21.49
C GLY A 453 -2.16 6.15 21.36
N TRP A 454 -2.98 6.05 22.40
CA TRP A 454 -4.02 5.04 22.55
C TRP A 454 -5.32 5.66 23.07
N SER A 455 -6.43 5.05 22.69
CA SER A 455 -7.79 5.31 23.15
C SER A 455 -8.21 4.24 24.15
N TYR A 456 -8.67 4.68 25.32
CA TYR A 456 -9.05 3.84 26.46
C TYR A 456 -10.55 3.94 26.72
N ALA A 457 -11.17 2.82 27.09
CA ALA A 457 -12.53 2.80 27.61
C ALA A 457 -12.74 1.54 28.45
N GLU A 458 -13.66 1.63 29.42
CA GLU A 458 -14.08 0.48 30.22
C GLU A 458 -14.49 -0.72 29.36
N GLY A 459 -14.11 -1.92 29.80
CA GLY A 459 -14.55 -3.18 29.18
C GLY A 459 -13.89 -3.53 27.85
N ARG A 460 -12.83 -2.82 27.42
CA ARG A 460 -12.05 -3.19 26.21
C ARG A 460 -10.54 -3.05 26.41
N TYR A 461 -9.76 -3.69 25.55
CA TYR A 461 -8.34 -3.36 25.41
C TYR A 461 -8.17 -1.94 24.81
N PRO A 462 -7.01 -1.28 25.05
CA PRO A 462 -6.64 -0.05 24.36
C PRO A 462 -6.71 -0.21 22.83
N ILE A 463 -7.19 0.84 22.16
CA ILE A 463 -7.23 0.93 20.68
C ILE A 463 -6.19 1.96 20.26
N PRO A 464 -5.37 1.71 19.22
CA PRO A 464 -4.50 2.75 18.69
C PRO A 464 -5.26 4.02 18.31
N LEU A 465 -4.74 5.20 18.66
CA LEU A 465 -5.44 6.46 18.42
C LEU A 465 -5.72 6.67 16.93
N GLY A 466 -6.94 7.10 16.60
CA GLY A 466 -7.43 7.32 15.25
C GLY A 466 -8.20 6.12 14.69
N LEU A 467 -8.16 4.96 15.36
CA LEU A 467 -8.84 3.74 14.94
C LEU A 467 -10.10 3.43 15.76
N GLU A 468 -10.43 4.24 16.77
CA GLU A 468 -11.50 3.97 17.75
C GLU A 468 -12.93 3.93 17.19
N ASN A 469 -13.14 4.44 15.98
CA ASN A 469 -14.46 4.48 15.34
C ASN A 469 -14.66 3.39 14.27
N ASP A 470 -13.64 2.56 14.02
CA ASP A 470 -13.75 1.47 13.05
C ASP A 470 -14.41 0.23 13.69
N SER A 471 -15.44 -0.30 13.03
CA SER A 471 -16.22 -1.43 13.56
C SER A 471 -15.41 -2.73 13.73
N VAL A 472 -14.43 -2.98 12.87
CA VAL A 472 -13.56 -4.16 12.98
C VAL A 472 -12.66 -4.01 14.19
N VAL A 473 -12.11 -2.81 14.40
CA VAL A 473 -11.27 -2.51 15.57
C VAL A 473 -12.06 -2.73 16.86
N ILE A 474 -13.28 -2.19 16.96
CA ILE A 474 -14.15 -2.34 18.15
C ILE A 474 -14.42 -3.82 18.45
N ALA A 475 -14.74 -4.62 17.43
CA ALA A 475 -14.96 -6.04 17.61
C ALA A 475 -13.69 -6.76 18.09
N ALA A 476 -12.53 -6.41 17.52
CA ALA A 476 -11.27 -7.09 17.79
C ALA A 476 -10.75 -6.83 19.22
N VAL A 477 -10.99 -5.65 19.80
CA VAL A 477 -10.51 -5.31 21.15
C VAL A 477 -11.44 -5.71 22.29
N THR A 478 -12.46 -6.52 22.02
CA THR A 478 -13.38 -7.00 23.07
C THR A 478 -12.74 -8.15 23.84
N PRO A 479 -12.45 -8.01 25.15
CA PRO A 479 -11.80 -9.04 25.96
C PRO A 479 -12.75 -10.20 26.26
N ILE A 480 -12.14 -11.37 26.48
CA ILE A 480 -12.82 -12.53 27.01
C ILE A 480 -12.45 -12.65 28.49
N PHE A 481 -13.42 -12.42 29.37
CA PHE A 481 -13.24 -12.66 30.80
C PHE A 481 -13.58 -14.11 31.14
N LEU A 482 -12.60 -14.84 31.67
CA LEU A 482 -12.81 -16.21 32.14
C LEU A 482 -13.51 -16.20 33.50
N HIS A 483 -14.49 -17.09 33.68
CA HIS A 483 -15.17 -17.26 34.96
C HIS A 483 -14.22 -17.85 36.00
N ALA A 484 -14.12 -17.22 37.18
CA ALA A 484 -13.35 -17.72 38.31
C ALA A 484 -14.20 -17.77 39.58
N GLU A 485 -14.11 -18.88 40.31
CA GLU A 485 -14.75 -19.06 41.63
C GLU A 485 -13.87 -18.50 42.78
N ASN A 486 -12.58 -18.28 42.54
CA ASN A 486 -11.59 -17.68 43.47
C ASN A 486 -10.34 -17.18 42.70
N GLU A 487 -9.55 -16.26 43.28
CA GLU A 487 -8.41 -15.58 42.62
C GLU A 487 -7.38 -16.55 42.01
N ASN A 488 -7.13 -17.69 42.65
CA ASN A 488 -6.18 -18.70 42.13
C ASN A 488 -6.66 -19.43 40.85
N ASN A 489 -7.96 -19.38 40.52
CA ASN A 489 -8.53 -19.97 39.30
C ASN A 489 -8.55 -18.99 38.12
N TYR A 490 -8.22 -17.72 38.35
CA TYR A 490 -8.25 -16.66 37.34
C TYR A 490 -7.00 -16.68 36.43
N GLU A 491 -5.88 -17.22 36.91
CA GLU A 491 -4.54 -17.00 36.32
C GLU A 491 -4.05 -18.08 35.33
N HIS A 492 -4.87 -19.08 34.95
CA HIS A 492 -4.40 -20.17 34.06
C HIS A 492 -5.36 -20.49 32.90
N VAL A 493 -4.78 -20.72 31.72
CA VAL A 493 -5.43 -21.24 30.49
C VAL A 493 -6.24 -22.52 30.73
N ASP A 494 -5.93 -23.30 31.77
CA ASP A 494 -6.68 -24.50 32.15
C ASP A 494 -8.16 -24.22 32.50
N SER A 495 -8.49 -22.98 32.87
CA SER A 495 -9.86 -22.52 33.09
C SER A 495 -10.65 -22.36 31.78
N VAL A 496 -9.97 -22.12 30.65
CA VAL A 496 -10.56 -22.05 29.30
C VAL A 496 -11.03 -23.43 28.87
N SER A 497 -10.18 -24.46 28.96
CA SER A 497 -10.49 -25.83 28.53
C SER A 497 -11.51 -26.53 29.42
N LYS A 498 -11.63 -26.13 30.70
CA LYS A 498 -12.62 -26.67 31.64
C LYS A 498 -14.04 -26.11 31.44
N ASN A 499 -14.17 -24.86 30.99
CA ASN A 499 -15.45 -24.16 30.92
C ASN A 499 -15.96 -23.91 29.48
N PHE A 500 -15.10 -24.03 28.46
CA PHE A 500 -15.51 -24.01 27.06
C PHE A 500 -15.54 -25.42 26.48
N TYR A 501 -16.72 -26.04 26.48
CA TYR A 501 -16.99 -27.23 25.67
C TYR A 501 -17.51 -26.79 24.30
N VAL A 502 -16.70 -26.97 23.26
CA VAL A 502 -17.23 -26.95 21.88
C VAL A 502 -17.86 -28.32 21.64
N THR A 503 -19.18 -28.42 21.73
CA THR A 503 -19.90 -29.62 21.32
C THR A 503 -19.74 -29.78 19.82
N THR A 504 -19.02 -30.83 19.40
CA THR A 504 -18.89 -31.27 18.00
C THR A 504 -20.21 -31.72 17.40
#